data_AF-A0A7W1U055-F1
#
_entry.id   AF-A0A7W1U055-F1
#
_cell.length_a   1.000
_cell.length_b   1.000
_cell.length_c   1.000
_cell.angle_alpha   90.00
_cell.angle_beta   90.00
_cell.angle_gamma   90.00
#
_symmetry.space_group_name_H-M   'P 1'
#
loop_
_entity.id
_entity.type
_entity.pdbx_description
1 polymer ?
#
loop_
_entity_poly.entity_id
_entity_poly.type
_entity_poly.pdbx_seq_one_letter_code
_entity_poly.pdbx_strand_id
1 'polypeptide(L)'
;MNKVVGSRFQQTASALRYAIANLQQFANKAFADSGTHAGELSVKEGKLIAVSTSRMKRLGHFLKSLFSKSARAKHRQQKLQVQVAIHSAIDTIKRNHLLLEKFKTGSVEEQELANSTVDAIKFYNAMLDRKKTPQSNFSAKVTHFLYKQIGLSLDEDLIHQPIELPYDVSILHLANSSYLEDMPNNSQPPLNQEADIIRIKANTLLRQHGIRFKSTAETLGSLRTAPIHAFTNNQQQTSTLSLTLDVLPGTTIKVQGSFKQVSQAYSAPIADSFHLSVKSVQTGFPYPSQQTGWTLSDALIPQYPHRLEQLPLFKVLYHNKKAAATGLMPSGAFTMQAQQLYNLKQEAFSLYRTVLIQAHKELSQAIIKASPDHVQEQLSIVAAFYVRLAQHERPFEYLEKAYQTLNLIFFNRPLLKLQETWINQSSAGLFSDNASTIHETAYDLMEADIVCPEMAKHDAWAQDFISTMGSILSEAVKPIILQYISETLESTPPMLHDFDQKVQAVVYLQLSDFLQELDSDAHQQSVEFHYKKMCDQLVTMRTLFEADSFESLDHPICELVNELEAYFNMRFHARN
;
A
#
# COMPACT_ATOMS: atom_id res chain seq x y z
N MET A 1 26.57 9.06 -18.77
CA MET A 1 25.44 8.52 -17.98
C MET A 1 25.42 6.99 -17.92
N ASN A 2 25.42 6.24 -19.04
CA ASN A 2 25.33 4.77 -19.00
C ASN A 2 26.42 4.02 -18.17
N LYS A 3 27.65 4.53 -18.10
CA LYS A 3 28.71 3.92 -17.26
C LYS A 3 28.48 4.07 -15.75
N VAL A 4 27.83 5.17 -15.31
CA VAL A 4 27.59 5.46 -13.88
C VAL A 4 26.40 4.66 -13.35
N VAL A 5 25.38 4.46 -14.19
CA VAL A 5 24.23 3.58 -13.86
C VAL A 5 24.69 2.13 -13.72
N GLY A 6 25.58 1.65 -14.61
CA GLY A 6 26.15 0.31 -14.53
C GLY A 6 26.95 0.03 -13.25
N SER A 7 27.71 1.00 -12.75
CA SER A 7 28.49 0.81 -11.51
C SER A 7 27.62 0.76 -10.25
N ARG A 8 26.52 1.53 -10.20
CA ARG A 8 25.61 1.57 -9.04
C ARG A 8 24.74 0.32 -8.95
N PHE A 9 24.27 -0.20 -10.08
CA PHE A 9 23.62 -1.49 -10.14
C PHE A 9 24.52 -2.60 -9.57
N GLN A 10 25.79 -2.64 -9.99
CA GLN A 10 26.75 -3.65 -9.49
C GLN A 10 26.99 -3.54 -7.98
N GLN A 11 27.08 -2.33 -7.44
CA GLN A 11 27.20 -2.11 -5.98
C GLN A 11 25.96 -2.60 -5.24
N THR A 12 24.77 -2.26 -5.72
CA THR A 12 23.49 -2.66 -5.10
C THR A 12 23.30 -4.17 -5.15
N ALA A 13 23.55 -4.78 -6.31
CA ALA A 13 23.50 -6.23 -6.48
C ALA A 13 24.53 -6.96 -5.59
N SER A 14 25.73 -6.39 -5.42
CA SER A 14 26.74 -6.93 -4.50
C SER A 14 26.27 -6.86 -3.04
N ALA A 15 25.72 -5.74 -2.61
CA ALA A 15 25.16 -5.56 -1.27
C ALA A 15 23.99 -6.54 -1.00
N LEU A 16 23.11 -6.74 -1.97
CA LEU A 16 22.02 -7.71 -1.90
C LEU A 16 22.54 -9.15 -1.79
N ARG A 17 23.46 -9.57 -2.66
CA ARG A 17 24.09 -10.91 -2.59
C ARG A 17 24.72 -11.18 -1.23
N TYR A 18 25.36 -10.16 -0.67
CA TYR A 18 25.96 -10.23 0.64
C TYR A 18 24.92 -10.36 1.77
N ALA A 19 23.84 -9.57 1.71
CA ALA A 19 22.73 -9.65 2.66
C ALA A 19 22.05 -11.03 2.63
N ILE A 20 21.79 -11.55 1.42
CA ILE A 20 21.25 -12.90 1.18
C ILE A 20 22.15 -13.96 1.82
N ALA A 21 23.47 -13.91 1.55
CA ALA A 21 24.43 -14.87 2.09
C ALA A 21 24.45 -14.84 3.63
N ASN A 22 24.41 -13.66 4.23
CA ASN A 22 24.35 -13.50 5.68
C ASN A 22 23.07 -14.11 6.28
N LEU A 23 21.90 -13.84 5.69
CA LEU A 23 20.63 -14.41 6.16
C LEU A 23 20.58 -15.93 6.02
N GLN A 24 21.00 -16.46 4.87
CA GLN A 24 21.05 -17.90 4.62
C GLN A 24 22.01 -18.59 5.58
N GLN A 25 23.20 -18.03 5.80
CA GLN A 25 24.18 -18.58 6.73
C GLN A 25 23.63 -18.64 8.16
N PHE A 26 22.96 -17.58 8.60
CA PHE A 26 22.33 -17.53 9.91
C PHE A 26 21.20 -18.57 10.04
N ALA A 27 20.28 -18.60 9.07
CA ALA A 27 19.14 -19.52 9.07
C ALA A 27 19.60 -20.99 8.99
N ASN A 28 20.56 -21.33 8.12
CA ASN A 28 21.13 -22.67 8.01
C ASN A 28 21.69 -23.16 9.34
N LYS A 29 22.41 -22.28 10.03
CA LYS A 29 23.01 -22.61 11.33
C LYS A 29 21.95 -22.83 12.41
N ALA A 30 20.96 -21.94 12.46
CA ALA A 30 19.84 -22.04 13.39
C ALA A 30 18.99 -23.31 13.16
N PHE A 31 18.80 -23.73 11.90
CA PHE A 31 18.08 -24.97 11.56
C PHE A 31 18.83 -26.24 11.98
N ALA A 32 20.15 -26.25 11.83
CA ALA A 32 20.99 -27.42 12.09
C ALA A 32 21.20 -27.73 13.59
N ASP A 33 21.36 -26.71 14.44
CA ASP A 33 21.82 -26.90 15.82
C ASP A 33 20.73 -26.72 16.89
N SER A 34 19.43 -26.67 16.51
CA SER A 34 18.30 -26.43 17.44
C SER A 34 18.42 -25.11 18.22
N GLY A 35 19.10 -24.12 17.65
CA GLY A 35 19.38 -22.81 18.26
C GLY A 35 20.65 -22.21 17.67
N THR A 36 20.81 -20.89 17.77
CA THR A 36 22.03 -20.19 17.35
C THR A 36 22.72 -19.57 18.55
N HIS A 37 23.97 -19.97 18.82
CA HIS A 37 24.70 -19.56 20.01
C HIS A 37 25.90 -18.66 19.70
N ALA A 38 26.20 -17.72 20.60
CA ALA A 38 27.42 -16.91 20.50
C ALA A 38 28.68 -17.81 20.50
N GLY A 39 29.48 -17.69 19.43
CA GLY A 39 30.68 -18.53 19.20
C GLY A 39 30.60 -19.40 17.95
N GLU A 40 29.39 -19.64 17.42
CA GLU A 40 29.17 -20.52 16.26
C GLU A 40 29.18 -19.79 14.92
N LEU A 41 28.96 -18.48 14.97
CA LEU A 41 29.04 -17.56 13.85
C LEU A 41 30.03 -16.47 14.21
N SER A 42 30.87 -16.08 13.27
CA SER A 42 31.73 -14.89 13.40
C SER A 42 31.58 -14.03 12.18
N VAL A 43 31.83 -12.74 12.34
CA VAL A 43 31.82 -11.77 11.26
C VAL A 43 33.26 -11.57 10.78
N LYS A 44 33.54 -11.81 9.51
CA LYS A 44 34.81 -11.46 8.85
C LYS A 44 34.51 -10.63 7.61
N GLU A 45 35.08 -9.42 7.55
CA GLU A 45 34.81 -8.47 6.47
C GLU A 45 33.29 -8.27 6.29
N GLY A 46 32.59 -8.25 7.44
CA GLY A 46 31.14 -8.19 7.56
C GLY A 46 30.34 -9.41 7.07
N LYS A 47 30.98 -10.41 6.45
CA LYS A 47 30.34 -11.69 6.08
C LYS A 47 30.19 -12.59 7.31
N LEU A 48 29.02 -13.19 7.46
CA LEU A 48 28.80 -14.24 8.43
C LEU A 48 29.47 -15.52 7.95
N ILE A 49 30.32 -16.09 8.80
CA ILE A 49 30.96 -17.37 8.56
C ILE A 49 30.64 -18.33 9.73
N ALA A 50 30.39 -19.59 9.39
CA ALA A 50 30.28 -20.64 10.40
C ALA A 50 31.65 -20.95 11.00
N VAL A 51 31.72 -20.95 12.33
CA VAL A 51 32.90 -21.35 13.07
C VAL A 51 32.82 -22.87 13.30
N SER A 52 33.63 -23.64 12.57
CA SER A 52 33.72 -25.09 12.77
C SER A 52 34.44 -25.40 14.08
N THR A 53 33.66 -25.63 15.13
CA THR A 53 34.16 -26.08 16.43
C THR A 53 33.43 -27.35 16.86
N SER A 54 34.18 -28.35 17.31
CA SER A 54 33.61 -29.58 17.85
C SER A 54 32.70 -29.26 19.05
N ARG A 55 31.66 -30.07 19.26
CA ARG A 55 30.70 -29.89 20.37
C ARG A 55 31.40 -29.80 21.74
N MET A 56 32.45 -30.60 21.94
CA MET A 56 33.27 -30.58 23.17
C MET A 56 34.01 -29.25 23.34
N LYS A 57 34.59 -28.68 22.28
CA LYS A 57 35.25 -27.36 22.35
C LYS A 57 34.23 -26.25 22.61
N ARG A 58 33.03 -26.32 22.02
CA ARG A 58 31.92 -25.38 22.29
C ARG A 58 31.51 -25.41 23.76
N LEU A 59 31.33 -26.61 24.33
CA LEU A 59 31.03 -26.77 25.75
C LEU A 59 32.17 -26.22 26.63
N GLY A 60 33.43 -26.47 26.27
CA GLY A 60 34.58 -25.89 26.97
C GLY A 60 34.61 -24.36 26.92
N HIS A 61 34.30 -23.75 25.78
CA HIS A 61 34.19 -22.30 25.64
C HIS A 61 33.02 -21.71 26.43
N PHE A 62 31.88 -22.41 26.46
CA PHE A 62 30.73 -22.06 27.28
C PHE A 62 31.05 -22.14 28.78
N LEU A 63 31.65 -23.24 29.24
CA LEU A 63 32.07 -23.37 30.64
C LEU A 63 33.08 -22.28 31.00
N LYS A 64 34.03 -21.97 30.10
CA LYS A 64 34.97 -20.87 30.30
C LYS A 64 34.27 -19.51 30.41
N SER A 65 33.18 -19.25 29.68
CA SER A 65 32.44 -17.98 29.76
C SER A 65 31.58 -17.85 31.03
N LEU A 66 31.22 -18.97 31.67
CA LEU A 66 30.62 -18.98 33.01
C LEU A 66 31.63 -18.48 34.06
N PHE A 67 32.87 -18.96 34.01
CA PHE A 67 33.86 -18.68 35.05
C PHE A 67 34.85 -17.53 34.73
N SER A 68 34.86 -17.01 33.50
CA SER A 68 35.78 -15.94 33.06
C SER A 68 35.04 -14.72 32.52
N LYS A 69 35.27 -13.56 33.15
CA LYS A 69 34.77 -12.26 32.69
C LYS A 69 35.25 -11.91 31.28
N SER A 70 36.52 -12.20 30.95
CA SER A 70 37.08 -11.88 29.62
C SER A 70 36.50 -12.75 28.52
N ALA A 71 36.30 -14.06 28.78
CA ALA A 71 35.64 -14.95 27.82
C ALA A 71 34.17 -14.54 27.59
N ARG A 72 33.47 -14.13 28.65
CA ARG A 72 32.10 -13.62 28.56
C ARG A 72 32.02 -12.32 27.74
N ALA A 73 32.94 -11.37 27.96
CA ALA A 73 33.01 -10.14 27.19
C ALA A 73 33.25 -10.40 25.70
N LYS A 74 34.18 -11.31 25.36
CA LYS A 74 34.45 -11.70 23.97
C LYS A 74 33.23 -12.31 23.29
N HIS A 75 32.51 -13.20 23.99
CA HIS A 75 31.30 -13.81 23.43
C HIS A 75 30.16 -12.79 23.26
N ARG A 76 30.02 -11.82 24.18
CA ARG A 76 29.05 -10.72 24.02
C ARG A 76 29.38 -9.83 22.83
N GLN A 77 30.65 -9.49 22.63
CA GLN A 77 31.10 -8.73 21.47
C GLN A 77 30.81 -9.50 20.16
N GLN A 78 31.10 -10.80 20.13
CA GLN A 78 30.80 -11.64 18.97
C GLN A 78 29.29 -11.75 18.71
N LYS A 79 28.47 -11.90 19.77
CA LYS A 79 26.99 -11.87 19.67
C LYS A 79 26.54 -10.57 19.00
N LEU A 80 27.02 -9.43 19.50
CA LEU A 80 26.67 -8.11 19.00
C LEU A 80 27.06 -7.93 17.53
N GLN A 81 28.27 -8.36 17.14
CA GLN A 81 28.71 -8.31 15.74
C GLN A 81 27.80 -9.12 14.81
N VAL A 82 27.44 -10.34 15.21
CA VAL A 82 26.52 -11.19 14.43
C VAL A 82 25.15 -10.53 14.31
N GLN A 83 24.62 -9.95 15.39
CA GLN A 83 23.34 -9.23 15.37
C GLN A 83 23.38 -8.03 14.43
N VAL A 84 24.44 -7.23 14.50
CA VAL A 84 24.63 -6.08 13.59
C VAL A 84 24.68 -6.54 12.13
N ALA A 85 25.39 -7.63 11.82
CA ALA A 85 25.47 -8.17 10.47
C ALA A 85 24.09 -8.66 9.94
N ILE A 86 23.27 -9.27 10.79
CA ILE A 86 21.92 -9.73 10.43
C ILE A 86 20.97 -8.54 10.26
N HIS A 87 20.96 -7.60 11.20
CA HIS A 87 20.17 -6.38 11.08
C HIS A 87 20.52 -5.58 9.84
N SER A 88 21.82 -5.45 9.53
CA SER A 88 22.28 -4.81 8.30
C SER A 88 21.78 -5.55 7.06
N ALA A 89 21.78 -6.89 7.05
CA ALA A 89 21.26 -7.67 5.93
C ALA A 89 19.75 -7.48 5.74
N ILE A 90 18.98 -7.49 6.84
CA ILE A 90 17.53 -7.23 6.83
C ILE A 90 17.27 -5.82 6.28
N ASP A 91 17.95 -4.80 6.82
CA ASP A 91 17.81 -3.42 6.37
C ASP A 91 18.15 -3.28 4.88
N THR A 92 19.26 -3.88 4.41
CA THR A 92 19.62 -3.84 2.98
C THR A 92 18.54 -4.42 2.09
N ILE A 93 17.92 -5.55 2.47
CA ILE A 93 16.81 -6.13 1.70
C ILE A 93 15.59 -5.23 1.72
N LYS A 94 15.19 -4.72 2.89
CA LYS A 94 14.01 -3.87 3.03
C LYS A 94 14.14 -2.55 2.25
N ARG A 95 15.31 -1.90 2.27
CA ARG A 95 15.56 -0.69 1.47
C ARG A 95 15.45 -0.91 -0.03
N ASN A 96 15.82 -2.11 -0.49
CA ASN A 96 15.87 -2.42 -1.91
C ASN A 96 14.64 -3.19 -2.41
N HIS A 97 13.55 -3.26 -1.62
CA HIS A 97 12.36 -4.04 -1.99
C HIS A 97 11.76 -3.60 -3.33
N LEU A 98 11.63 -2.29 -3.59
CA LEU A 98 11.10 -1.78 -4.87
C LEU A 98 11.98 -2.18 -6.07
N LEU A 99 13.30 -2.17 -5.88
CA LEU A 99 14.23 -2.60 -6.91
C LEU A 99 14.13 -4.11 -7.15
N LEU A 100 13.97 -4.90 -6.08
CA LEU A 100 13.75 -6.35 -6.16
C LEU A 100 12.45 -6.69 -6.90
N GLU A 101 11.38 -5.90 -6.74
CA GLU A 101 10.15 -6.06 -7.51
C GLU A 101 10.40 -5.85 -9.01
N LYS A 102 11.14 -4.80 -9.39
CA LYS A 102 11.56 -4.59 -10.79
C LYS A 102 12.42 -5.73 -11.33
N PHE A 103 13.31 -6.29 -10.50
CA PHE A 103 14.19 -7.40 -10.89
C PHE A 103 13.42 -8.67 -11.26
N LYS A 104 12.19 -8.88 -10.75
CA LYS A 104 11.35 -10.03 -11.14
C LYS A 104 11.00 -10.05 -12.62
N THR A 105 10.98 -8.90 -13.30
CA THR A 105 10.72 -8.78 -14.74
C THR A 105 11.96 -8.34 -15.53
N GLY A 106 13.13 -8.33 -14.90
CA GLY A 106 14.39 -7.87 -15.49
C GLY A 106 15.13 -8.94 -16.30
N SER A 107 16.43 -8.75 -16.45
CA SER A 107 17.38 -9.73 -17.00
C SER A 107 17.44 -11.02 -16.18
N VAL A 108 18.01 -12.08 -16.75
CA VAL A 108 18.15 -13.38 -16.07
C VAL A 108 18.88 -13.26 -14.73
N GLU A 109 19.99 -12.48 -14.69
CA GLU A 109 20.75 -12.27 -13.46
C GLU A 109 19.95 -11.51 -12.39
N GLU A 110 19.11 -10.55 -12.80
CA GLU A 110 18.22 -9.81 -11.90
C GLU A 110 17.13 -10.72 -11.34
N GLN A 111 16.51 -11.53 -12.20
CA GLN A 111 15.50 -12.50 -11.80
C GLN A 111 16.07 -13.54 -10.82
N GLU A 112 17.27 -14.06 -11.07
CA GLU A 112 17.97 -14.97 -10.15
C GLU A 112 18.22 -14.33 -8.79
N LEU A 113 18.63 -13.06 -8.76
CA LEU A 113 18.85 -12.31 -7.52
C LEU A 113 17.55 -12.07 -6.76
N ALA A 114 16.47 -11.69 -7.45
CA ALA A 114 15.15 -11.51 -6.85
C ALA A 114 14.62 -12.82 -6.25
N ASN A 115 14.70 -13.92 -7.00
CA ASN A 115 14.30 -15.25 -6.55
C ASN A 115 15.12 -15.72 -5.34
N SER A 116 16.45 -15.56 -5.40
CA SER A 116 17.34 -15.88 -4.28
C SER A 116 17.03 -15.07 -3.03
N THR A 117 16.62 -13.81 -3.19
CA THR A 117 16.19 -12.95 -2.09
C THR A 117 14.90 -13.46 -1.46
N VAL A 118 13.89 -13.77 -2.29
CA VAL A 118 12.61 -14.33 -1.83
C VAL A 118 12.83 -15.65 -1.08
N ASP A 119 13.68 -16.53 -1.60
CA ASP A 119 13.99 -17.82 -0.96
C ASP A 119 14.72 -17.64 0.36
N ALA A 120 15.68 -16.70 0.44
CA ALA A 120 16.37 -16.37 1.69
C ALA A 120 15.42 -15.80 2.74
N ILE A 121 14.47 -14.94 2.35
CA ILE A 121 13.43 -14.39 3.22
C ILE A 121 12.53 -15.52 3.74
N LYS A 122 12.01 -16.36 2.85
CA LYS A 122 11.16 -17.51 3.23
C LYS A 122 11.88 -18.44 4.21
N PHE A 123 13.14 -18.75 3.92
CA PHE A 123 13.95 -19.62 4.76
C PHE A 123 14.22 -19.00 6.14
N TYR A 124 14.55 -17.70 6.18
CA TYR A 124 14.72 -16.95 7.42
C TYR A 124 13.42 -16.89 8.24
N ASN A 125 12.28 -16.53 7.63
CA ASN A 125 11.01 -16.46 8.34
C ASN A 125 10.54 -17.84 8.86
N ALA A 126 10.71 -18.91 8.07
CA ALA A 126 10.40 -20.28 8.50
C ALA A 126 11.23 -20.72 9.72
N MET A 127 12.48 -20.26 9.81
CA MET A 127 13.34 -20.48 10.98
C MET A 127 12.78 -19.77 12.23
N LEU A 128 12.22 -18.57 12.09
CA LEU A 128 11.57 -17.86 13.20
C LEU A 128 10.32 -18.61 13.68
N ASP A 129 9.49 -19.10 12.75
CA ASP A 129 8.26 -19.82 13.10
C ASP A 129 8.53 -21.17 13.77
N ARG A 130 9.56 -21.91 13.32
CA ARG A 130 10.00 -23.14 13.99
C ARG A 130 10.43 -22.89 15.44
N LYS A 131 10.93 -21.71 15.77
CA LYS A 131 11.34 -21.37 17.15
C LYS A 131 10.14 -21.04 18.06
N LYS A 132 8.98 -20.68 17.49
CA LYS A 132 7.72 -20.52 18.25
C LYS A 132 7.14 -21.86 18.70
N THR A 133 7.53 -22.98 18.08
CA THR A 133 7.08 -24.32 18.47
C THR A 133 8.03 -24.95 19.51
N PRO A 134 7.50 -25.54 20.61
CA PRO A 134 8.31 -26.09 21.67
C PRO A 134 9.16 -27.26 21.16
N GLN A 135 10.47 -27.18 21.34
CA GLN A 135 11.40 -28.25 20.96
C GLN A 135 11.10 -29.55 21.74
N SER A 136 11.17 -30.70 21.08
CA SER A 136 10.94 -32.00 21.74
C SER A 136 12.16 -32.52 22.51
N ASN A 137 13.38 -32.05 22.21
CA ASN A 137 14.61 -32.60 22.77
C ASN A 137 15.05 -31.90 24.08
N PHE A 138 15.11 -32.66 25.17
CA PHE A 138 15.50 -32.17 26.51
C PHE A 138 16.90 -31.55 26.55
N SER A 139 17.90 -32.14 25.87
CA SER A 139 19.28 -31.62 25.85
C SER A 139 19.39 -30.26 25.15
N ALA A 140 18.60 -30.04 24.09
CA ALA A 140 18.52 -28.77 23.40
C ALA A 140 17.88 -27.70 24.30
N LYS A 141 16.81 -28.05 25.06
CA LYS A 141 16.20 -27.16 26.05
C LYS A 141 17.19 -26.71 27.13
N VAL A 142 17.96 -27.64 27.70
CA VAL A 142 18.94 -27.32 28.75
C VAL A 142 20.04 -26.42 28.19
N THR A 143 20.57 -26.73 27.00
CA THR A 143 21.60 -25.90 26.36
C THR A 143 21.07 -24.50 26.07
N HIS A 144 19.88 -24.40 25.46
CA HIS A 144 19.24 -23.12 25.19
C HIS A 144 18.99 -22.32 26.47
N PHE A 145 18.45 -22.95 27.53
CA PHE A 145 18.25 -22.33 28.83
C PHE A 145 19.56 -21.78 29.42
N LEU A 146 20.64 -22.55 29.35
CA LEU A 146 21.95 -22.15 29.84
C LEU A 146 22.53 -20.94 29.07
N TYR A 147 22.44 -20.94 27.74
CA TYR A 147 22.86 -19.80 26.92
C TYR A 147 21.98 -18.56 27.13
N LYS A 148 20.67 -18.76 27.37
CA LYS A 148 19.72 -17.71 27.73
C LYS A 148 20.08 -17.05 29.07
N GLN A 149 20.30 -17.85 30.12
CA GLN A 149 20.65 -17.34 31.46
C GLN A 149 21.91 -16.46 31.49
N ILE A 150 22.85 -16.67 30.57
CA ILE A 150 24.08 -15.88 30.47
C ILE A 150 24.02 -14.76 29.42
N GLY A 151 22.89 -14.57 28.74
CA GLY A 151 22.67 -13.55 27.72
C GLY A 151 23.45 -13.78 26.42
N LEU A 152 23.81 -15.04 26.10
CA LEU A 152 24.56 -15.42 24.90
C LEU A 152 23.70 -16.11 23.82
N SER A 153 22.39 -16.18 24.03
CA SER A 153 21.43 -16.55 22.99
C SER A 153 21.36 -15.44 21.95
N LEU A 154 21.57 -15.78 20.66
CA LEU A 154 21.33 -14.85 19.55
C LEU A 154 19.84 -14.73 19.21
N ASP A 155 19.06 -15.72 19.62
CA ASP A 155 17.73 -15.98 19.10
C ASP A 155 16.68 -15.00 19.66
N GLU A 156 16.75 -14.64 20.93
CA GLU A 156 15.70 -13.81 21.58
C GLU A 156 15.56 -12.42 20.96
N ASP A 157 16.67 -11.81 20.54
CA ASP A 157 16.65 -10.45 20.00
C ASP A 157 16.27 -10.42 18.49
N LEU A 158 16.40 -11.57 17.80
CA LEU A 158 16.23 -11.68 16.34
C LEU A 158 14.93 -12.40 15.94
N ILE A 159 14.29 -13.16 16.85
CA ILE A 159 13.04 -13.89 16.57
C ILE A 159 11.87 -12.96 16.24
N HIS A 160 11.94 -11.71 16.67
CA HIS A 160 10.87 -10.73 16.51
C HIS A 160 10.99 -9.89 15.24
N GLN A 161 11.86 -10.23 14.27
CA GLN A 161 12.06 -9.40 13.08
C GLN A 161 11.80 -10.16 11.77
N PRO A 162 10.58 -10.66 11.52
CA PRO A 162 10.26 -11.22 10.22
C PRO A 162 10.49 -10.17 9.12
N ILE A 163 10.96 -10.64 7.97
CA ILE A 163 11.02 -9.81 6.77
C ILE A 163 9.68 -9.99 6.07
N GLU A 164 8.82 -8.98 6.19
CA GLU A 164 7.58 -8.92 5.43
C GLU A 164 7.89 -8.45 4.00
N LEU A 165 7.34 -9.18 3.03
CA LEU A 165 7.43 -8.81 1.61
C LEU A 165 6.32 -7.83 1.23
N PRO A 166 6.51 -7.08 0.13
CA PRO A 166 5.48 -6.24 -0.41
C PRO A 166 4.12 -6.90 -0.57
N TYR A 167 3.09 -6.25 -0.03
CA TYR A 167 1.71 -6.73 -0.01
C TYR A 167 0.85 -5.86 -0.91
N ASP A 168 1.01 -6.00 -2.22
CA ASP A 168 0.00 -5.55 -3.16
C ASP A 168 -0.85 -6.77 -3.56
N VAL A 169 -2.10 -6.81 -3.09
CA VAL A 169 -3.04 -7.82 -3.59
C VAL A 169 -3.63 -7.31 -4.88
N SER A 170 -2.90 -7.57 -5.95
CA SER A 170 -3.41 -7.41 -7.30
C SER A 170 -3.67 -8.80 -7.87
N ILE A 171 -4.94 -9.14 -8.07
CA ILE A 171 -5.31 -10.35 -8.83
C ILE A 171 -5.90 -9.90 -10.15
N LEU A 172 -5.26 -10.35 -11.22
CA LEU A 172 -5.82 -10.33 -12.55
C LEU A 172 -6.38 -11.74 -12.81
N HIS A 173 -7.68 -11.91 -12.62
CA HIS A 173 -8.33 -13.19 -12.90
C HIS A 173 -8.67 -13.22 -14.40
N LEU A 174 -7.87 -13.97 -15.17
CA LEU A 174 -8.14 -14.24 -16.58
C LEU A 174 -8.83 -15.59 -16.70
N ALA A 175 -10.15 -15.58 -16.88
CA ALA A 175 -10.85 -16.75 -17.34
C ALA A 175 -10.66 -16.84 -18.87
N ASN A 176 -9.72 -17.70 -19.31
CA ASN A 176 -9.45 -18.11 -20.69
C ASN A 176 -9.33 -16.97 -21.74
N SER A 177 -8.11 -16.47 -22.01
CA SER A 177 -7.54 -16.37 -23.38
C SER A 177 -6.25 -15.53 -23.43
N SER A 178 -5.46 -15.80 -24.48
CA SER A 178 -4.11 -15.35 -24.80
C SER A 178 -4.04 -14.09 -25.67
N TYR A 179 -4.99 -13.15 -25.55
CA TYR A 179 -5.03 -11.96 -26.42
C TYR A 179 -5.54 -10.73 -25.65
N LEU A 180 -4.64 -10.04 -24.94
CA LEU A 180 -4.90 -8.72 -24.37
C LEU A 180 -3.82 -7.76 -24.89
N GLU A 181 -3.98 -7.32 -26.13
CA GLU A 181 -3.29 -6.11 -26.62
C GLU A 181 -4.22 -4.90 -26.42
N ASP A 182 -3.61 -3.77 -26.06
CA ASP A 182 -4.26 -2.47 -25.98
C ASP A 182 -4.90 -2.14 -27.33
N MET A 183 -6.23 -2.03 -27.34
CA MET A 183 -6.99 -1.88 -28.57
C MET A 183 -6.89 -0.44 -29.11
N PRO A 184 -6.67 -0.24 -30.42
CA PRO A 184 -6.51 1.08 -31.03
C PRO A 184 -7.79 1.93 -31.02
N ASN A 185 -7.61 3.26 -30.98
CA ASN A 185 -8.61 4.32 -30.75
C ASN A 185 -9.70 4.53 -31.84
N ASN A 186 -10.00 3.54 -32.69
CA ASN A 186 -11.09 3.67 -33.67
C ASN A 186 -12.40 3.09 -33.12
N SER A 187 -13.13 3.92 -32.38
CA SER A 187 -14.42 3.55 -31.79
C SER A 187 -15.59 3.90 -32.73
N GLN A 188 -16.29 2.90 -33.25
CA GLN A 188 -17.66 3.07 -33.75
C GLN A 188 -18.65 2.68 -32.64
N PRO A 189 -19.87 3.26 -32.59
CA PRO A 189 -20.89 2.80 -31.66
C PRO A 189 -21.32 1.37 -32.03
N PRO A 190 -21.51 0.47 -31.04
CA PRO A 190 -21.98 -0.89 -31.31
C PRO A 190 -23.41 -0.90 -31.85
N LEU A 191 -23.78 -1.93 -32.63
CA LEU A 191 -25.17 -2.15 -32.99
C LEU A 191 -25.99 -2.48 -31.72
N ASN A 192 -27.26 -2.08 -31.67
CA ASN A 192 -28.13 -2.35 -30.53
C ASN A 192 -28.21 -3.87 -30.21
N GLN A 193 -28.29 -4.72 -31.24
CA GLN A 193 -28.27 -6.17 -31.08
C GLN A 193 -26.97 -6.67 -30.44
N GLU A 194 -25.83 -6.12 -30.83
CA GLU A 194 -24.52 -6.49 -30.28
C GLU A 194 -24.42 -6.09 -28.80
N ALA A 195 -24.88 -4.87 -28.47
CA ALA A 195 -24.94 -4.35 -27.12
C ALA A 195 -25.84 -5.21 -26.20
N ASP A 196 -26.98 -5.68 -26.71
CA ASP A 196 -27.87 -6.56 -25.94
C ASP A 196 -27.27 -7.96 -25.74
N ILE A 197 -26.66 -8.53 -26.78
CA ILE A 197 -25.99 -9.84 -26.67
C ILE A 197 -24.84 -9.78 -25.67
N ILE A 198 -23.98 -8.75 -25.71
CA ILE A 198 -22.87 -8.65 -24.74
C ILE A 198 -23.39 -8.47 -23.31
N ARG A 199 -24.48 -7.73 -23.08
CA ARG A 199 -25.10 -7.61 -21.75
C ARG A 199 -25.66 -8.93 -21.23
N ILE A 200 -26.33 -9.71 -22.09
CA ILE A 200 -26.84 -11.04 -21.75
C ILE A 200 -25.70 -12.01 -21.43
N LYS A 201 -24.64 -11.98 -22.24
CA LYS A 201 -23.43 -12.80 -22.02
C LYS A 201 -22.69 -12.37 -20.76
N ALA A 202 -22.58 -11.07 -20.49
CA ALA A 202 -22.00 -10.54 -19.27
C ALA A 202 -22.75 -11.03 -18.02
N ASN A 203 -24.08 -10.93 -17.99
CA ASN A 203 -24.89 -11.49 -16.89
C ASN A 203 -24.65 -13.00 -16.70
N THR A 204 -24.54 -13.74 -17.80
CA THR A 204 -24.26 -15.19 -17.75
C THR A 204 -22.87 -15.48 -17.17
N LEU A 205 -21.85 -14.77 -17.64
CA LEU A 205 -20.46 -14.92 -17.20
C LEU A 205 -20.29 -14.51 -15.73
N LEU A 206 -20.88 -13.39 -15.31
CA LEU A 206 -20.86 -12.95 -13.90
C LEU A 206 -21.42 -14.05 -12.98
N ARG A 207 -22.54 -14.67 -13.36
CA ARG A 207 -23.14 -15.78 -12.60
C ARG A 207 -22.26 -17.04 -12.60
N GLN A 208 -21.69 -17.39 -13.75
CA GLN A 208 -20.79 -18.55 -13.88
C GLN A 208 -19.53 -18.40 -13.03
N HIS A 209 -18.96 -17.20 -12.96
CA HIS A 209 -17.78 -16.89 -12.15
C HIS A 209 -18.08 -16.58 -10.69
N GLY A 210 -19.33 -16.74 -10.25
CA GLY A 210 -19.73 -16.53 -8.86
C GLY A 210 -19.61 -15.08 -8.39
N ILE A 211 -19.57 -14.11 -9.32
CA ILE A 211 -19.57 -12.68 -9.01
C ILE A 211 -21.00 -12.29 -8.65
N ARG A 212 -21.21 -11.92 -7.38
CA ARG A 212 -22.53 -11.67 -6.82
C ARG A 212 -22.77 -10.17 -6.65
N PHE A 213 -24.01 -9.77 -6.92
CA PHE A 213 -24.58 -8.48 -6.54
C PHE A 213 -25.65 -8.74 -5.47
N LYS A 214 -26.15 -7.70 -4.80
CA LYS A 214 -27.20 -7.83 -3.78
C LYS A 214 -28.48 -8.41 -4.38
N SER A 215 -28.78 -8.08 -5.65
CA SER A 215 -29.96 -8.59 -6.34
C SER A 215 -29.77 -8.71 -7.85
N THR A 216 -30.62 -9.51 -8.50
CA THR A 216 -30.70 -9.57 -9.97
C THR A 216 -31.04 -8.21 -10.59
N ALA A 217 -31.85 -7.38 -9.91
CA ALA A 217 -32.23 -6.05 -10.39
C ALA A 217 -31.02 -5.11 -10.43
N GLU A 218 -30.18 -5.15 -9.40
CA GLU A 218 -28.93 -4.38 -9.34
C GLU A 218 -27.98 -4.79 -10.47
N THR A 219 -27.75 -6.10 -10.67
CA THR A 219 -26.91 -6.59 -11.78
C THR A 219 -27.38 -6.07 -13.14
N LEU A 220 -28.69 -6.14 -13.41
CA LEU A 220 -29.26 -5.67 -14.68
C LEU A 220 -29.18 -4.15 -14.82
N GLY A 221 -29.35 -3.41 -13.72
CA GLY A 221 -29.16 -1.96 -13.67
C GLY A 221 -27.74 -1.56 -14.07
N SER A 222 -26.73 -2.15 -13.41
CA SER A 222 -25.32 -1.88 -13.70
C SER A 222 -24.94 -2.23 -15.14
N LEU A 223 -25.39 -3.39 -15.66
CA LEU A 223 -25.14 -3.80 -17.04
C LEU A 223 -25.78 -2.87 -18.09
N ARG A 224 -26.90 -2.24 -17.75
CA ARG A 224 -27.59 -1.31 -18.65
C ARG A 224 -26.82 -0.02 -18.81
N THR A 225 -26.24 0.50 -17.74
CA THR A 225 -25.50 1.77 -17.71
C THR A 225 -24.01 1.61 -18.01
N ALA A 226 -23.49 0.39 -18.03
CA ALA A 226 -22.09 0.10 -18.30
C ALA A 226 -21.65 0.62 -19.69
N PRO A 227 -20.49 1.30 -19.78
CA PRO A 227 -19.94 1.71 -21.06
C PRO A 227 -19.58 0.48 -21.91
N ILE A 228 -19.88 0.55 -23.21
CA ILE A 228 -19.52 -0.46 -24.20
C ILE A 228 -18.66 0.20 -25.26
N HIS A 229 -17.43 -0.28 -25.40
CA HIS A 229 -16.51 0.14 -26.45
C HIS A 229 -16.53 -0.91 -27.56
N ALA A 230 -16.70 -0.47 -28.80
CA ALA A 230 -16.63 -1.34 -29.97
C ALA A 230 -15.35 -1.07 -30.76
N PHE A 231 -14.71 -2.14 -31.22
CA PHE A 231 -13.50 -2.11 -32.03
C PHE A 231 -13.72 -2.96 -33.28
N THR A 232 -13.69 -2.32 -34.45
CA THR A 232 -13.95 -2.99 -35.72
C THR A 232 -12.65 -3.31 -36.45
N ASN A 233 -12.41 -4.58 -36.73
CA ASN A 233 -11.36 -5.04 -37.63
C ASN A 233 -11.93 -5.22 -39.04
N ASN A 234 -11.71 -4.20 -39.88
CA ASN A 234 -12.19 -4.18 -41.27
C ASN A 234 -11.58 -5.29 -42.14
N GLN A 235 -10.38 -5.80 -41.81
CA GLN A 235 -9.74 -6.87 -42.59
C GLN A 235 -10.39 -8.24 -42.33
N GLN A 236 -10.90 -8.47 -41.12
CA GLN A 236 -11.49 -9.74 -40.71
C GLN A 236 -13.04 -9.70 -40.66
N GLN A 237 -13.65 -8.55 -40.95
CA GLN A 237 -15.09 -8.31 -40.77
C GLN A 237 -15.55 -8.72 -39.35
N THR A 238 -14.74 -8.40 -38.34
CA THR A 238 -15.02 -8.71 -36.94
C THR A 238 -15.13 -7.43 -36.12
N SER A 239 -16.10 -7.38 -35.22
CA SER A 239 -16.27 -6.32 -34.23
C SER A 239 -16.07 -6.91 -32.84
N THR A 240 -15.10 -6.42 -32.08
CA THR A 240 -14.89 -6.80 -30.68
C THR A 240 -15.52 -5.74 -29.80
N LEU A 241 -16.43 -6.17 -28.93
CA LEU A 241 -17.02 -5.33 -27.90
C LEU A 241 -16.34 -5.56 -26.55
N SER A 242 -16.21 -4.48 -25.78
CA SER A 242 -15.74 -4.50 -24.41
C SER A 242 -16.73 -3.74 -23.52
N LEU A 243 -17.35 -4.45 -22.59
CA LEU A 243 -18.21 -3.90 -21.54
C LEU A 243 -17.41 -3.86 -20.24
N THR A 244 -17.37 -2.69 -19.59
CA THR A 244 -16.63 -2.49 -18.34
C THR A 244 -17.61 -2.18 -17.20
N LEU A 245 -17.48 -2.90 -16.08
CA LEU A 245 -18.25 -2.72 -14.85
C LEU A 245 -17.32 -2.36 -13.71
N ASP A 246 -17.62 -1.26 -13.03
CA ASP A 246 -17.00 -0.90 -11.76
C ASP A 246 -17.99 -1.26 -10.66
N VAL A 247 -17.78 -2.43 -10.03
CA VAL A 247 -18.73 -3.00 -9.06
C VAL A 247 -18.43 -2.58 -7.63
N LEU A 248 -17.14 -2.46 -7.32
CA LEU A 248 -16.63 -1.95 -6.06
C LEU A 248 -15.41 -1.08 -6.39
N PRO A 249 -15.13 -0.02 -5.62
CA PRO A 249 -13.89 0.72 -5.76
C PRO A 249 -12.67 -0.21 -5.71
N GLY A 250 -11.76 -0.04 -6.67
CA GLY A 250 -10.59 -0.91 -6.85
C GLY A 250 -10.85 -2.21 -7.62
N THR A 251 -12.09 -2.50 -8.02
CA THR A 251 -12.46 -3.70 -8.79
C THR A 251 -13.15 -3.34 -10.10
N THR A 252 -12.49 -3.64 -11.21
CA THR A 252 -13.02 -3.49 -12.57
C THR A 252 -13.22 -4.86 -13.19
N ILE A 253 -14.42 -5.10 -13.69
CA ILE A 253 -14.77 -6.31 -14.43
C ILE A 253 -14.92 -5.91 -15.89
N LYS A 254 -14.14 -6.56 -16.76
CA LYS A 254 -14.21 -6.35 -18.20
C LYS A 254 -14.73 -7.63 -18.85
N VAL A 255 -15.87 -7.50 -19.52
CA VAL A 255 -16.45 -8.55 -20.36
C VAL A 255 -16.17 -8.19 -21.81
N GLN A 256 -15.51 -9.07 -22.54
CA GLN A 256 -15.22 -8.87 -23.95
C GLN A 256 -15.82 -10.00 -24.77
N GLY A 257 -16.18 -9.68 -26.02
CA GLY A 257 -16.70 -10.66 -26.97
C GLY A 257 -16.63 -10.12 -28.39
N SER A 258 -16.48 -11.02 -29.35
CA SER A 258 -16.34 -10.67 -30.77
C SER A 258 -17.54 -11.13 -31.58
N PHE A 259 -17.85 -10.36 -32.60
CA PHE A 259 -18.96 -10.53 -33.51
C PHE A 259 -18.41 -10.58 -34.93
N LYS A 260 -18.88 -11.52 -35.74
CA LYS A 260 -18.60 -11.55 -37.18
C LYS A 260 -19.69 -10.77 -37.89
N GLN A 261 -19.30 -9.77 -38.67
CA GLN A 261 -20.23 -9.00 -39.48
C GLN A 261 -20.72 -9.89 -40.63
N VAL A 262 -22.03 -10.09 -40.70
CA VAL A 262 -22.69 -10.89 -41.75
C VAL A 262 -23.34 -9.97 -42.78
N SER A 263 -23.80 -8.78 -42.34
CA SER A 263 -24.23 -7.68 -43.21
C SER A 263 -24.00 -6.33 -42.50
N GLN A 264 -24.29 -5.22 -43.17
CA GLN A 264 -24.18 -3.89 -42.56
C GLN A 264 -25.10 -3.70 -41.34
N ALA A 265 -26.20 -4.43 -41.26
CA ALA A 265 -27.20 -4.31 -40.19
C ALA A 265 -27.22 -5.51 -39.23
N TYR A 266 -26.42 -6.55 -39.48
CA TYR A 266 -26.47 -7.79 -38.74
C TYR A 266 -25.08 -8.38 -38.52
N SER A 267 -24.81 -8.77 -37.28
CA SER A 267 -23.61 -9.47 -36.87
C SER A 267 -23.96 -10.68 -36.01
N ALA A 268 -23.13 -11.72 -36.11
CA ALA A 268 -23.29 -12.97 -35.39
C ALA A 268 -22.21 -13.09 -34.30
N PRO A 269 -22.56 -13.42 -33.04
CA PRO A 269 -21.59 -13.60 -31.98
C PRO A 269 -20.68 -14.81 -32.24
N ILE A 270 -19.38 -14.67 -31.98
CA ILE A 270 -18.41 -15.76 -32.04
C ILE A 270 -18.41 -16.45 -30.67
N ALA A 271 -18.92 -17.69 -30.59
CA ALA A 271 -19.22 -18.36 -29.32
C ALA A 271 -18.05 -18.37 -28.32
N ASP A 272 -16.84 -18.70 -28.79
CA ASP A 272 -15.65 -18.86 -27.93
C ASP A 272 -14.86 -17.57 -27.70
N SER A 273 -15.38 -16.43 -28.19
CA SER A 273 -14.73 -15.13 -28.01
C SER A 273 -15.10 -14.42 -26.72
N PHE A 274 -16.17 -14.87 -26.05
CA PHE A 274 -16.69 -14.22 -24.85
C PHE A 274 -15.90 -14.62 -23.62
N HIS A 275 -15.27 -13.64 -22.98
CA HIS A 275 -14.48 -13.85 -21.78
C HIS A 275 -14.73 -12.75 -20.75
N LEU A 276 -14.51 -13.11 -19.50
CA LEU A 276 -14.60 -12.22 -18.36
C LEU A 276 -13.21 -12.11 -17.73
N SER A 277 -12.77 -10.89 -17.53
CA SER A 277 -11.57 -10.59 -16.76
C SER A 277 -11.93 -9.71 -15.58
N VAL A 278 -11.37 -10.04 -14.42
CA VAL A 278 -11.50 -9.22 -13.22
C VAL A 278 -10.13 -8.69 -12.85
N LYS A 279 -10.01 -7.37 -12.78
CA LYS A 279 -8.86 -6.70 -12.21
C LYS A 279 -9.29 -6.13 -10.86
N SER A 280 -8.66 -6.61 -9.80
CA SER A 280 -8.87 -6.08 -8.45
C SER A 280 -7.54 -5.66 -7.86
N VAL A 281 -7.47 -4.40 -7.42
CA VAL A 281 -6.33 -3.82 -6.71
C VAL A 281 -6.88 -3.30 -5.39
N GLN A 282 -6.55 -3.96 -4.29
CA GLN A 282 -7.04 -3.60 -2.96
C GLN A 282 -5.85 -3.34 -2.02
N THR A 283 -5.79 -2.14 -1.47
CA THR A 283 -4.72 -1.74 -0.51
C THR A 283 -5.14 -1.95 0.94
N GLY A 284 -6.45 -2.13 1.19
CA GLY A 284 -7.03 -2.18 2.54
C GLY A 284 -7.30 -0.80 3.15
N PHE A 285 -7.00 0.28 2.42
CA PHE A 285 -7.38 1.65 2.76
C PHE A 285 -8.63 2.05 1.96
N PRO A 286 -9.58 2.82 2.53
CA PRO A 286 -10.83 3.15 1.84
C PRO A 286 -10.60 4.05 0.62
N TYR A 287 -11.38 3.80 -0.43
CA TYR A 287 -11.60 4.80 -1.49
C TYR A 287 -12.56 5.90 -1.00
N PRO A 288 -12.59 7.10 -1.62
CA PRO A 288 -13.54 8.16 -1.25
C PRO A 288 -15.01 7.69 -1.19
N SER A 289 -15.43 6.83 -2.13
CA SER A 289 -16.74 6.16 -2.14
C SER A 289 -17.01 5.30 -0.91
N GLN A 290 -16.00 4.59 -0.41
CA GLN A 290 -16.15 3.65 0.71
C GLN A 290 -16.18 4.34 2.06
N GLN A 291 -15.71 5.58 2.16
CA GLN A 291 -15.75 6.36 3.40
C GLN A 291 -17.00 7.27 3.45
N THR A 292 -16.92 8.51 2.98
CA THR A 292 -18.04 9.46 3.04
C THR A 292 -18.11 10.35 1.80
N GLY A 293 -17.53 9.92 0.67
CA GLY A 293 -17.32 10.76 -0.51
C GLY A 293 -15.98 11.51 -0.48
N TRP A 294 -15.22 11.39 0.60
CA TRP A 294 -13.88 11.96 0.80
C TRP A 294 -12.99 10.98 1.54
N THR A 295 -11.78 10.77 1.01
CA THR A 295 -10.64 10.20 1.73
C THR A 295 -9.36 10.82 1.22
N LEU A 296 -8.32 10.78 2.02
CA LEU A 296 -6.94 10.97 1.55
C LEU A 296 -6.44 9.68 0.87
N SER A 297 -5.12 9.55 0.68
CA SER A 297 -4.54 8.42 -0.03
C SER A 297 -3.84 7.42 0.89
N ASP A 298 -3.86 6.14 0.48
CA ASP A 298 -3.02 5.08 1.05
C ASP A 298 -1.51 5.39 0.97
N ALA A 299 -1.10 6.30 0.07
CA ALA A 299 0.26 6.81 0.00
C ALA A 299 0.73 7.43 1.33
N LEU A 300 -0.21 7.82 2.20
CA LEU A 300 0.04 8.40 3.53
C LEU A 300 0.04 7.36 4.65
N ILE A 301 0.15 6.08 4.31
CA ILE A 301 0.37 4.98 5.24
C ILE A 301 1.73 4.32 4.92
N PRO A 302 2.61 4.09 5.91
CA PRO A 302 3.85 3.36 5.70
C PRO A 302 3.58 1.96 5.11
N GLN A 303 4.08 1.71 3.90
CA GLN A 303 3.87 0.41 3.25
C GLN A 303 4.71 -0.70 3.91
N TYR A 304 5.97 -0.41 4.26
CA TYR A 304 6.94 -1.38 4.78
C TYR A 304 7.83 -0.81 5.89
N PRO A 305 7.29 -0.57 7.10
CA PRO A 305 8.13 -0.16 8.22
C PRO A 305 9.19 -1.24 8.51
N HIS A 306 10.46 -0.84 8.65
CA HIS A 306 11.54 -1.80 8.84
C HIS A 306 11.44 -2.57 10.15
N ARG A 307 10.83 -1.98 11.19
CA ARG A 307 10.72 -2.58 12.52
C ARG A 307 9.31 -2.40 13.09
N LEU A 308 8.33 -3.04 12.46
CA LEU A 308 6.92 -3.00 12.88
C LEU A 308 6.70 -3.32 14.38
N GLU A 309 7.54 -4.17 14.98
CA GLU A 309 7.46 -4.48 16.42
C GLU A 309 7.75 -3.29 17.36
N GLN A 310 8.39 -2.23 16.86
CA GLN A 310 8.66 -0.99 17.61
C GLN A 310 7.49 0.00 17.52
N LEU A 311 6.44 -0.36 16.78
CA LEU A 311 5.26 0.45 16.54
C LEU A 311 4.01 -0.31 17.00
N PRO A 312 3.83 -0.60 18.31
CA PRO A 312 2.72 -1.42 18.78
C PRO A 312 1.32 -0.90 18.38
N LEU A 313 1.08 0.40 18.37
CA LEU A 313 -0.22 0.97 17.96
C LEU A 313 -0.41 0.80 16.45
N PHE A 314 0.58 1.21 15.65
CA PHE A 314 0.52 1.08 14.19
C PHE A 314 0.45 -0.38 13.74
N LYS A 315 1.12 -1.29 14.45
CA LYS A 315 1.16 -2.72 14.12
C LYS A 315 -0.22 -3.34 14.05
N VAL A 316 -1.09 -3.02 15.01
CA VAL A 316 -2.47 -3.51 15.03
C VAL A 316 -3.22 -3.01 13.79
N LEU A 317 -3.13 -1.70 13.54
CA LEU A 317 -3.81 -1.06 12.41
C LEU A 317 -3.31 -1.60 11.06
N TYR A 318 -1.99 -1.78 10.92
CA TYR A 318 -1.34 -2.30 9.73
C TYR A 318 -1.73 -3.75 9.44
N HIS A 319 -1.83 -4.61 10.44
CA HIS A 319 -2.32 -5.99 10.26
C HIS A 319 -3.79 -6.02 9.85
N ASN A 320 -4.64 -5.20 10.47
CA ASN A 320 -6.05 -5.10 10.10
C ASN A 320 -6.22 -4.58 8.67
N LYS A 321 -5.43 -3.58 8.27
CA LYS A 321 -5.36 -3.09 6.87
C LYS A 321 -5.03 -4.22 5.89
N LYS A 322 -4.02 -5.05 6.18
CA LYS A 322 -3.66 -6.21 5.34
C LYS A 322 -4.78 -7.26 5.26
N ALA A 323 -5.42 -7.54 6.39
CA ALA A 323 -6.57 -8.45 6.43
C ALA A 323 -7.73 -7.91 5.58
N ALA A 324 -8.02 -6.60 5.67
CA ALA A 324 -9.02 -5.94 4.83
C ALA A 324 -8.67 -6.00 3.35
N ALA A 325 -7.43 -5.71 2.96
CA ALA A 325 -6.96 -5.83 1.57
C ALA A 325 -7.23 -7.24 1.00
N THR A 326 -6.94 -8.29 1.79
CA THR A 326 -7.25 -9.68 1.41
C THR A 326 -8.75 -9.92 1.30
N GLY A 327 -9.51 -9.47 2.30
CA GLY A 327 -10.95 -9.71 2.41
C GLY A 327 -11.78 -8.94 1.40
N LEU A 328 -11.26 -7.87 0.81
CA LEU A 328 -11.92 -7.07 -0.22
C LEU A 328 -11.73 -7.61 -1.64
N MET A 329 -10.87 -8.61 -1.84
CA MET A 329 -10.69 -9.26 -3.15
C MET A 329 -12.02 -9.87 -3.64
N PRO A 330 -12.23 -10.13 -4.95
CA PRO A 330 -13.55 -10.51 -5.51
C PRO A 330 -14.25 -11.75 -4.92
N SER A 331 -13.58 -12.53 -4.09
CA SER A 331 -14.14 -13.68 -3.35
C SER A 331 -13.76 -13.66 -1.87
N GLY A 332 -13.34 -12.51 -1.37
CA GLY A 332 -12.95 -12.31 0.01
C GLY A 332 -14.16 -12.13 0.93
N ALA A 333 -13.89 -12.20 2.24
CA ALA A 333 -14.95 -12.16 3.26
C ALA A 333 -15.69 -10.81 3.34
N PHE A 334 -15.07 -9.72 2.91
CA PHE A 334 -15.58 -8.35 3.09
C PHE A 334 -16.25 -7.76 1.84
N THR A 335 -16.15 -8.41 0.66
CA THR A 335 -16.64 -7.83 -0.61
C THR A 335 -18.14 -7.47 -0.56
N MET A 336 -18.99 -8.40 -0.11
CA MET A 336 -20.44 -8.19 -0.03
C MET A 336 -20.80 -7.07 0.94
N GLN A 337 -20.10 -7.02 2.07
CA GLN A 337 -20.32 -6.01 3.09
C GLN A 337 -19.87 -4.63 2.62
N ALA A 338 -18.70 -4.52 1.98
CA ALA A 338 -18.21 -3.28 1.41
C ALA A 338 -19.17 -2.72 0.34
N GLN A 339 -19.73 -3.60 -0.50
CA GLN A 339 -20.74 -3.21 -1.49
C GLN A 339 -22.04 -2.72 -0.81
N GLN A 340 -22.48 -3.40 0.24
CA GLN A 340 -23.67 -2.98 1.00
C GLN A 340 -23.46 -1.62 1.68
N LEU A 341 -22.31 -1.42 2.33
CA LEU A 341 -21.96 -0.15 2.98
C LEU A 341 -21.91 0.99 1.97
N TYR A 342 -21.28 0.77 0.81
CA TYR A 342 -21.25 1.75 -0.28
C TYR A 342 -22.66 2.16 -0.72
N ASN A 343 -23.54 1.18 -0.99
CA ASN A 343 -24.92 1.45 -1.40
C ASN A 343 -25.72 2.23 -0.33
N LEU A 344 -25.58 1.86 0.95
CA LEU A 344 -26.26 2.54 2.05
C LEU A 344 -25.78 3.99 2.23
N LYS A 345 -24.49 4.24 2.04
CA LYS A 345 -23.90 5.59 2.09
C LYS A 345 -24.33 6.47 0.92
N GLN A 346 -24.38 5.90 -0.29
CA GLN A 346 -24.89 6.60 -1.47
C GLN A 346 -26.37 6.97 -1.29
N GLU A 347 -27.18 6.07 -0.73
CA GLU A 347 -28.59 6.32 -0.41
C GLU A 347 -28.74 7.38 0.69
N ALA A 348 -27.95 7.28 1.76
CA ALA A 348 -27.90 8.28 2.83
C ALA A 348 -27.52 9.68 2.30
N PHE A 349 -26.50 9.75 1.45
CA PHE A 349 -26.10 11.01 0.81
C PHE A 349 -27.20 11.60 -0.05
N SER A 350 -27.91 10.74 -0.80
CA SER A 350 -29.00 11.18 -1.68
C SER A 350 -30.18 11.73 -0.88
N LEU A 351 -30.56 11.08 0.22
CA LEU A 351 -31.68 11.49 1.08
C LEU A 351 -31.36 12.74 1.92
N TYR A 352 -30.12 12.86 2.41
CA TYR A 352 -29.68 13.95 3.30
C TYR A 352 -28.73 14.94 2.62
N ARG A 353 -28.89 15.10 1.30
CA ARG A 353 -27.99 15.84 0.40
C ARG A 353 -27.55 17.20 0.94
N THR A 354 -28.49 18.05 1.35
CA THR A 354 -28.19 19.42 1.78
C THR A 354 -27.27 19.45 3.00
N VAL A 355 -27.55 18.58 3.99
CA VAL A 355 -26.78 18.53 5.25
C VAL A 355 -25.38 18.01 4.99
N LEU A 356 -25.25 16.92 4.23
CA LEU A 356 -23.95 16.31 3.97
C LEU A 356 -23.07 17.19 3.07
N ILE A 357 -23.62 17.84 2.04
CA ILE A 357 -22.88 18.82 1.23
C ILE A 357 -22.37 19.98 2.09
N GLN A 358 -23.19 20.48 3.01
CA GLN A 358 -22.78 21.55 3.93
C GLN A 358 -21.68 21.07 4.88
N ALA A 359 -21.77 19.85 5.43
CA ALA A 359 -20.73 19.29 6.30
C ALA A 359 -19.39 19.12 5.56
N HIS A 360 -19.39 18.66 4.31
CA HIS A 360 -18.18 18.58 3.48
C HIS A 360 -17.57 19.95 3.18
N LYS A 361 -18.42 20.95 2.92
CA LYS A 361 -17.98 22.34 2.75
C LYS A 361 -17.29 22.87 4.01
N GLU A 362 -17.89 22.65 5.17
CA GLU A 362 -17.32 23.08 6.46
C GLU A 362 -16.00 22.39 6.76
N LEU A 363 -15.90 21.07 6.51
CA LEU A 363 -14.63 20.35 6.61
C LEU A 363 -13.56 20.95 5.68
N SER A 364 -13.91 21.20 4.42
CA SER A 364 -12.96 21.78 3.45
C SER A 364 -12.50 23.18 3.87
N GLN A 365 -13.41 23.99 4.43
CA GLN A 365 -13.07 25.31 4.98
C GLN A 365 -12.21 25.22 6.24
N ALA A 366 -12.43 24.24 7.11
CA ALA A 366 -11.58 24.00 8.28
C ALA A 366 -10.16 23.61 7.87
N ILE A 367 -10.01 22.72 6.87
CA ILE A 367 -8.71 22.36 6.29
C ILE A 367 -7.98 23.60 5.78
N ILE A 368 -8.66 24.45 5.00
CA ILE A 368 -8.06 25.67 4.48
C ILE A 368 -7.58 26.56 5.63
N LYS A 369 -8.43 26.84 6.61
CA LYS A 369 -8.08 27.74 7.74
C LYS A 369 -6.93 27.21 8.60
N ALA A 370 -6.81 25.89 8.71
CA ALA A 370 -5.72 25.25 9.44
C ALA A 370 -4.38 25.30 8.68
N SER A 371 -4.39 25.58 7.38
CA SER A 371 -3.17 25.72 6.58
C SER A 371 -2.40 27.00 6.94
N PRO A 372 -1.06 26.95 7.04
CA PRO A 372 -0.21 28.10 7.39
C PRO A 372 -0.41 29.31 6.46
N ASP A 373 -0.57 29.08 5.16
CA ASP A 373 -0.59 30.12 4.11
C ASP A 373 -2.00 30.33 3.52
N HIS A 374 -3.04 30.17 4.34
CA HIS A 374 -4.41 30.27 3.85
C HIS A 374 -4.77 31.68 3.37
N VAL A 375 -5.51 31.77 2.27
CA VAL A 375 -6.00 33.05 1.73
C VAL A 375 -7.51 33.01 1.47
N GLN A 376 -8.16 34.17 1.60
CA GLN A 376 -9.62 34.29 1.50
C GLN A 376 -10.20 33.82 0.14
N GLU A 377 -9.41 33.92 -0.93
CA GLU A 377 -9.78 33.44 -2.26
C GLU A 377 -10.02 31.92 -2.28
N GLN A 378 -9.20 31.14 -1.57
CA GLN A 378 -9.34 29.68 -1.49
C GLN A 378 -10.69 29.27 -0.89
N LEU A 379 -11.15 29.99 0.14
CA LEU A 379 -12.48 29.77 0.75
C LEU A 379 -13.61 30.06 -0.23
N SER A 380 -13.42 31.03 -1.14
CA SER A 380 -14.41 31.39 -2.17
C SER A 380 -14.50 30.34 -3.27
N ILE A 381 -13.36 29.78 -3.69
CA ILE A 381 -13.29 28.65 -4.65
C ILE A 381 -14.02 27.43 -4.07
N VAL A 382 -13.73 27.06 -2.83
CA VAL A 382 -14.40 25.94 -2.15
C VAL A 382 -15.91 26.19 -2.02
N ALA A 383 -16.32 27.41 -1.65
CA ALA A 383 -17.73 27.74 -1.57
C ALA A 383 -18.43 27.60 -2.94
N ALA A 384 -17.82 28.07 -4.02
CA ALA A 384 -18.36 27.95 -5.38
C ALA A 384 -18.50 26.49 -5.82
N PHE A 385 -17.52 25.65 -5.51
CA PHE A 385 -17.56 24.21 -5.80
C PHE A 385 -18.79 23.54 -5.18
N TYR A 386 -19.01 23.71 -3.88
CA TYR A 386 -20.14 23.06 -3.20
C TYR A 386 -21.51 23.61 -3.61
N VAL A 387 -21.59 24.88 -4.04
CA VAL A 387 -22.83 25.43 -4.65
C VAL A 387 -23.16 24.72 -5.96
N ARG A 388 -22.15 24.48 -6.82
CA ARG A 388 -22.34 23.76 -8.09
C ARG A 388 -22.59 22.27 -7.87
N LEU A 389 -21.89 21.65 -6.93
CA LEU A 389 -22.11 20.26 -6.54
C LEU A 389 -23.55 20.02 -6.06
N ALA A 390 -24.12 20.96 -5.30
CA ALA A 390 -25.52 20.91 -4.87
C ALA A 390 -26.55 20.97 -6.02
N GLN A 391 -26.13 21.33 -7.23
CA GLN A 391 -26.96 21.35 -8.44
C GLN A 391 -26.71 20.16 -9.38
N HIS A 392 -25.64 19.38 -9.15
CA HIS A 392 -25.27 18.25 -10.00
C HIS A 392 -26.30 17.10 -9.90
N GLU A 393 -26.49 16.31 -10.96
CA GLU A 393 -27.42 15.16 -10.96
C GLU A 393 -26.99 14.09 -9.95
N ARG A 394 -25.67 13.89 -9.85
CA ARG A 394 -25.02 12.83 -9.06
C ARG A 394 -23.92 13.44 -8.18
N PRO A 395 -24.28 14.12 -7.08
CA PRO A 395 -23.34 14.90 -6.28
C PRO A 395 -22.34 14.03 -5.52
N PHE A 396 -22.74 12.84 -5.05
CA PHE A 396 -21.86 11.95 -4.29
C PHE A 396 -20.73 11.42 -5.15
N GLU A 397 -21.06 10.90 -6.33
CA GLU A 397 -20.12 10.34 -7.30
C GLU A 397 -19.18 11.42 -7.85
N TYR A 398 -19.70 12.64 -8.05
CA TYR A 398 -18.88 13.75 -8.51
C TYR A 398 -17.88 14.21 -7.44
N LEU A 399 -18.29 14.24 -6.16
CA LEU A 399 -17.43 14.55 -5.03
C LEU A 399 -16.31 13.51 -4.87
N GLU A 400 -16.68 12.22 -4.89
CA GLU A 400 -15.74 11.10 -4.88
C GLU A 400 -14.68 11.27 -5.98
N LYS A 401 -15.13 11.52 -7.21
CA LYS A 401 -14.24 11.58 -8.37
C LYS A 401 -13.32 12.80 -8.31
N ALA A 402 -13.80 13.94 -7.80
CA ALA A 402 -12.96 15.11 -7.56
C ALA A 402 -11.81 14.80 -6.60
N TYR A 403 -12.11 14.12 -5.48
CA TYR A 403 -11.10 13.76 -4.49
C TYR A 403 -10.19 12.60 -4.91
N GLN A 404 -10.69 11.62 -5.66
CA GLN A 404 -9.85 10.62 -6.32
C GLN A 404 -8.84 11.29 -7.27
N THR A 405 -9.29 12.28 -8.03
CA THR A 405 -8.44 13.04 -8.96
C THR A 405 -7.39 13.84 -8.20
N LEU A 406 -7.77 14.50 -7.10
CA LEU A 406 -6.86 15.19 -6.20
C LEU A 406 -5.78 14.24 -5.67
N ASN A 407 -6.18 13.11 -5.07
CA ASN A 407 -5.26 12.11 -4.51
C ASN A 407 -4.29 11.58 -5.58
N LEU A 408 -4.77 11.36 -6.81
CA LEU A 408 -3.95 10.91 -7.92
C LEU A 408 -2.87 11.94 -8.29
N ILE A 409 -3.24 13.21 -8.46
CA ILE A 409 -2.35 14.27 -8.94
C ILE A 409 -1.35 14.67 -7.87
N PHE A 410 -1.82 14.91 -6.65
CA PHE A 410 -1.03 15.57 -5.62
C PHE A 410 -0.33 14.60 -4.68
N PHE A 411 -0.79 13.33 -4.57
CA PHE A 411 -0.20 12.37 -3.64
C PHE A 411 0.46 11.19 -4.38
N ASN A 412 -0.32 10.48 -5.21
CA ASN A 412 0.13 9.21 -5.80
C ASN A 412 1.18 9.41 -6.90
N ARG A 413 0.96 10.33 -7.84
CA ARG A 413 1.92 10.59 -8.93
C ARG A 413 3.28 11.10 -8.40
N PRO A 414 3.35 12.07 -7.46
CA PRO A 414 4.61 12.48 -6.85
C PRO A 414 5.36 11.32 -6.18
N LEU A 415 4.66 10.48 -5.41
CA LEU A 415 5.26 9.30 -4.79
C LEU A 415 5.80 8.33 -5.84
N LEU A 416 5.02 8.02 -6.88
CA LEU A 416 5.43 7.15 -7.98
C LEU A 416 6.66 7.71 -8.71
N LYS A 417 6.68 9.02 -8.99
CA LYS A 417 7.83 9.70 -9.63
C LYS A 417 9.10 9.57 -8.79
N LEU A 418 9.00 9.74 -7.47
CA LEU A 418 10.11 9.53 -6.55
C LEU A 418 10.59 8.08 -6.54
N GLN A 419 9.66 7.13 -6.42
CA GLN A 419 9.94 5.69 -6.44
C GLN A 419 10.58 5.25 -7.76
N GLU A 420 10.04 5.68 -8.90
CA GLU A 420 10.60 5.39 -10.22
C GLU A 420 12.01 5.98 -10.37
N THR A 421 12.24 7.20 -9.88
CA THR A 421 13.57 7.83 -9.91
C THR A 421 14.58 7.06 -9.06
N TRP A 422 14.16 6.58 -7.88
CA TRP A 422 14.95 5.69 -7.04
C TRP A 422 15.25 4.35 -7.72
N ILE A 423 14.22 3.67 -8.24
CA ILE A 423 14.34 2.36 -8.90
C ILE A 423 15.21 2.45 -10.16
N ASN A 424 15.09 3.53 -10.94
CA ASN A 424 15.87 3.75 -12.15
C ASN A 424 17.25 4.36 -11.88
N GLN A 425 17.54 4.71 -10.62
CA GLN A 425 18.77 5.36 -10.18
C GLN A 425 19.12 6.60 -11.02
N SER A 426 18.11 7.33 -11.48
CA SER A 426 18.24 8.39 -12.48
C SER A 426 18.59 9.76 -11.91
N SER A 427 18.41 9.98 -10.61
CA SER A 427 18.84 11.20 -9.92
C SER A 427 20.11 10.94 -9.11
N ALA A 428 21.16 11.74 -9.32
CA ALA A 428 22.40 11.60 -8.55
C ALA A 428 22.22 11.99 -7.08
N GLY A 429 21.36 12.97 -6.79
CA GLY A 429 21.15 13.52 -5.44
C GLY A 429 20.51 12.55 -4.46
N LEU A 430 19.64 11.64 -4.93
CA LEU A 430 19.05 10.58 -4.11
C LEU A 430 20.07 9.54 -3.61
N PHE A 431 21.26 9.50 -4.19
CA PHE A 431 22.35 8.58 -3.81
C PHE A 431 23.60 9.37 -3.40
N SER A 432 23.40 10.56 -2.83
CA SER A 432 24.46 11.34 -2.19
C SER A 432 24.86 10.70 -0.86
N ASP A 433 26.11 10.87 -0.44
CA ASP A 433 26.53 10.49 0.92
C ASP A 433 26.00 11.47 1.98
N ASN A 434 25.40 12.60 1.55
CA ASN A 434 24.83 13.62 2.42
C ASN A 434 23.30 13.45 2.53
N ALA A 435 22.82 13.14 3.74
CA ALA A 435 21.40 12.96 4.05
C ALA A 435 20.53 14.19 3.72
N SER A 436 21.06 15.42 3.88
CA SER A 436 20.35 16.66 3.51
C SER A 436 20.14 16.77 2.01
N THR A 437 21.16 16.42 1.21
CA THR A 437 21.04 16.42 -0.26
C THR A 437 20.03 15.37 -0.74
N ILE A 438 19.99 14.19 -0.11
CA ILE A 438 18.98 13.18 -0.41
C ILE A 438 17.58 13.73 -0.11
N HIS A 439 17.40 14.36 1.05
CA HIS A 439 16.14 14.96 1.47
C HIS A 439 15.65 16.04 0.49
N GLU A 440 16.48 17.04 0.18
CA GLU A 440 16.16 18.12 -0.76
C GLU A 440 15.79 17.57 -2.14
N THR A 441 16.60 16.64 -2.65
CA THR A 441 16.32 16.01 -3.96
C THR A 441 15.01 15.24 -3.96
N ALA A 442 14.70 14.53 -2.87
CA ALA A 442 13.44 13.80 -2.74
C ALA A 442 12.24 14.74 -2.66
N TYR A 443 12.37 15.86 -1.94
CA TYR A 443 11.36 16.91 -1.86
C TYR A 443 11.05 17.50 -3.24
N ASP A 444 12.08 17.91 -3.98
CA ASP A 444 11.94 18.50 -5.33
C ASP A 444 11.29 17.54 -6.33
N LEU A 445 11.60 16.23 -6.23
CA LEU A 445 11.01 15.21 -7.10
C LEU A 445 9.52 15.00 -6.83
N MET A 446 9.04 15.37 -5.65
CA MET A 446 7.65 15.29 -5.26
C MET A 446 6.83 16.54 -5.65
N GLU A 447 7.43 17.51 -6.35
CA GLU A 447 6.66 18.59 -6.94
C GLU A 447 5.66 18.05 -7.97
N ALA A 448 4.39 18.43 -7.79
CA ALA A 448 3.29 17.92 -8.58
C ALA A 448 3.34 18.51 -9.99
N ASP A 449 3.42 17.63 -10.99
CA ASP A 449 3.15 18.02 -12.38
C ASP A 449 1.64 18.24 -12.51
N ILE A 450 1.18 19.50 -12.47
CA ILE A 450 -0.24 19.88 -12.56
C ILE A 450 -0.74 19.64 -13.99
N VAL A 451 -0.87 18.37 -14.35
CA VAL A 451 -1.54 17.93 -15.57
C VAL A 451 -2.81 17.21 -15.15
N CYS A 452 -3.87 17.99 -15.07
CA CYS A 452 -5.20 17.56 -14.66
C CYS A 452 -5.81 16.56 -15.69
N PRO A 453 -6.24 15.35 -15.28
CA PRO A 453 -6.91 14.38 -16.14
C PRO A 453 -8.25 14.89 -16.72
N GLU A 454 -8.83 14.11 -17.64
CA GLU A 454 -10.02 14.40 -18.46
C GLU A 454 -11.22 15.03 -17.75
N MET A 455 -11.44 14.74 -16.45
CA MET A 455 -12.56 15.30 -15.70
C MET A 455 -12.43 16.82 -15.48
N ALA A 456 -11.20 17.32 -15.30
CA ALA A 456 -10.91 18.74 -15.18
C ALA A 456 -10.87 19.46 -16.54
N LYS A 457 -10.98 18.74 -17.67
CA LYS A 457 -11.04 19.37 -18.99
C LYS A 457 -12.41 19.98 -19.32
N HIS A 458 -13.45 19.62 -18.57
CA HIS A 458 -14.84 20.02 -18.87
C HIS A 458 -15.47 20.97 -17.83
N ASP A 459 -15.01 20.95 -16.58
CA ASP A 459 -15.59 21.73 -15.48
C ASP A 459 -14.54 22.60 -14.77
N ALA A 460 -14.41 23.87 -15.18
CA ALA A 460 -13.42 24.81 -14.62
C ALA A 460 -13.50 24.94 -13.09
N TRP A 461 -14.73 25.00 -12.54
CA TRP A 461 -14.96 25.12 -11.10
C TRP A 461 -14.48 23.89 -10.30
N ALA A 462 -14.53 22.70 -10.89
CA ALA A 462 -14.01 21.48 -10.27
C ALA A 462 -12.48 21.45 -10.34
N GLN A 463 -11.90 21.93 -11.44
CA GLN A 463 -10.46 22.08 -11.58
C GLN A 463 -9.89 23.07 -10.56
N ASP A 464 -10.55 24.22 -10.35
CA ASP A 464 -10.13 25.22 -9.37
C ASP A 464 -10.16 24.64 -7.95
N PHE A 465 -11.21 23.89 -7.61
CA PHE A 465 -11.31 23.18 -6.33
C PHE A 465 -10.19 22.15 -6.15
N ILE A 466 -9.99 21.26 -7.14
CA ILE A 466 -8.96 20.21 -7.09
C ILE A 466 -7.57 20.82 -6.95
N SER A 467 -7.28 21.89 -7.69
CA SER A 467 -5.99 22.57 -7.64
C SER A 467 -5.78 23.28 -6.30
N THR A 468 -6.81 23.95 -5.78
CA THR A 468 -6.77 24.66 -4.50
C THR A 468 -6.57 23.71 -3.33
N MET A 469 -7.47 22.72 -3.17
CA MET A 469 -7.38 21.76 -2.07
C MET A 469 -6.15 20.86 -2.22
N GLY A 470 -5.81 20.48 -3.45
CA GLY A 470 -4.65 19.64 -3.74
C GLY A 470 -3.34 20.33 -3.37
N SER A 471 -3.17 21.60 -3.73
CA SER A 471 -1.98 22.38 -3.36
C SER A 471 -1.85 22.58 -1.85
N ILE A 472 -2.95 22.80 -1.15
CA ILE A 472 -2.93 22.98 0.32
C ILE A 472 -2.50 21.68 1.00
N LEU A 473 -3.09 20.55 0.59
CA LEU A 473 -2.78 19.26 1.20
C LEU A 473 -1.41 18.72 0.76
N SER A 474 -0.94 19.04 -0.44
CA SER A 474 0.36 18.55 -0.93
C SER A 474 1.51 19.02 -0.06
N GLU A 475 1.45 20.24 0.48
CA GLU A 475 2.48 20.76 1.37
C GLU A 475 2.60 19.96 2.66
N ALA A 476 1.49 19.47 3.21
CA ALA A 476 1.50 18.55 4.36
C ALA A 476 1.88 17.12 3.98
N VAL A 477 1.51 16.67 2.77
CA VAL A 477 1.75 15.30 2.31
C VAL A 477 3.23 15.02 2.03
N LYS A 478 3.96 16.00 1.48
CA LYS A 478 5.41 15.88 1.21
C LYS A 478 6.19 15.44 2.45
N PRO A 479 6.17 16.16 3.60
CA PRO A 479 6.93 15.77 4.78
C PRO A 479 6.48 14.43 5.37
N ILE A 480 5.17 14.11 5.36
CA ILE A 480 4.66 12.80 5.82
C ILE A 480 5.26 11.65 5.01
N ILE A 481 5.22 11.74 3.68
CA ILE A 481 5.80 10.71 2.80
C ILE A 481 7.31 10.62 3.00
N LEU A 482 8.02 11.75 3.04
CA LEU A 482 9.46 11.81 3.26
C LEU A 482 9.87 11.18 4.60
N GLN A 483 9.07 11.36 5.65
CA GLN A 483 9.26 10.69 6.93
C GLN A 483 9.21 9.17 6.78
N TYR A 484 8.20 8.64 6.07
CA TYR A 484 8.03 7.19 5.93
C TYR A 484 9.10 6.54 5.04
N ILE A 485 9.51 7.20 3.97
CA ILE A 485 10.53 6.66 3.06
C ILE A 485 11.97 6.94 3.54
N SER A 486 12.15 7.72 4.61
CA SER A 486 13.47 8.03 5.18
C SER A 486 14.29 6.77 5.50
N GLU A 487 13.63 5.67 5.91
CA GLU A 487 14.32 4.40 6.15
C GLU A 487 14.90 3.77 4.89
N THR A 488 14.21 3.98 3.76
CA THR A 488 14.55 3.49 2.42
C THR A 488 15.63 4.35 1.78
N LEU A 489 15.45 5.68 1.83
CA LEU A 489 16.35 6.66 1.22
C LEU A 489 17.59 6.96 2.08
N GLU A 490 17.56 6.62 3.36
CA GLU A 490 18.58 7.02 4.35
C GLU A 490 18.71 8.55 4.52
N SER A 491 17.61 9.27 4.33
CA SER A 491 17.53 10.72 4.58
C SER A 491 17.15 11.03 6.02
N THR A 492 17.37 12.28 6.42
CA THR A 492 16.83 12.83 7.68
C THR A 492 15.31 12.87 7.59
N PRO A 493 14.57 12.21 8.50
CA PRO A 493 13.12 12.35 8.55
C PRO A 493 12.76 13.80 8.90
N PRO A 494 11.84 14.45 8.18
CA PRO A 494 11.36 15.76 8.57
C PRO A 494 10.57 15.68 9.89
N MET A 495 10.65 16.76 10.66
CA MET A 495 9.71 17.00 11.76
C MET A 495 8.39 17.45 11.15
N LEU A 496 7.27 16.95 11.67
CA LEU A 496 5.95 17.29 11.18
C LEU A 496 5.46 18.54 11.91
N HIS A 497 4.94 19.51 11.16
CA HIS A 497 4.26 20.65 11.75
C HIS A 497 2.84 20.27 12.18
N ASP A 498 2.21 21.16 12.94
CA ASP A 498 0.84 21.00 13.45
C ASP A 498 -0.15 20.58 12.35
N PHE A 499 -0.13 21.26 11.21
CA PHE A 499 -1.00 20.96 10.08
C PHE A 499 -0.71 19.58 9.47
N ASP A 500 0.56 19.18 9.39
CA ASP A 500 0.99 17.88 8.86
C ASP A 500 0.52 16.74 9.76
N GLN A 501 0.69 16.90 11.08
CA GLN A 501 0.22 15.94 12.09
C GLN A 501 -1.30 15.80 12.04
N LYS A 502 -2.03 16.91 11.86
CA LYS A 502 -3.50 16.90 11.67
C LYS A 502 -3.90 16.15 10.40
N VAL A 503 -3.24 16.39 9.27
CA VAL A 503 -3.48 15.64 8.02
C VAL A 503 -3.19 14.16 8.22
N GLN A 504 -2.06 13.80 8.84
CA GLN A 504 -1.67 12.42 9.12
C GLN A 504 -2.69 11.71 10.03
N ALA A 505 -3.16 12.38 11.07
CA ALA A 505 -4.18 11.87 11.98
C ALA A 505 -5.51 11.58 11.26
N VAL A 506 -5.93 12.44 10.32
CA VAL A 506 -7.14 12.20 9.52
C VAL A 506 -7.01 10.96 8.64
N VAL A 507 -5.83 10.71 8.05
CA VAL A 507 -5.58 9.47 7.28
C VAL A 507 -5.81 8.24 8.17
N TYR A 508 -5.24 8.25 9.37
CA TYR A 508 -5.37 7.12 10.29
C TYR A 508 -6.78 6.97 10.85
N LEU A 509 -7.50 8.08 11.08
CA LEU A 509 -8.90 8.06 11.46
C LEU A 509 -9.77 7.42 10.36
N GLN A 510 -9.57 7.82 9.11
CA GLN A 510 -10.25 7.25 7.94
C GLN A 510 -10.00 5.74 7.82
N LEU A 511 -8.75 5.30 8.00
CA LEU A 511 -8.41 3.88 8.00
C LEU A 511 -9.09 3.13 9.15
N SER A 512 -8.99 3.65 10.38
CA SER A 512 -9.61 3.04 11.56
C SER A 512 -11.12 2.88 11.40
N ASP A 513 -11.80 3.94 10.98
CA ASP A 513 -13.25 3.95 10.75
C ASP A 513 -13.66 2.92 9.70
N PHE A 514 -12.94 2.86 8.58
CA PHE A 514 -13.20 1.90 7.52
C PHE A 514 -13.06 0.46 7.99
N LEU A 515 -11.99 0.15 8.73
CA LEU A 515 -11.77 -1.19 9.26
C LEU A 515 -12.87 -1.60 10.25
N GLN A 516 -13.27 -0.69 11.14
CA GLN A 516 -14.39 -0.94 12.06
C GLN A 516 -15.72 -1.16 11.32
N GLU A 517 -15.94 -0.46 10.21
CA GLU A 517 -17.12 -0.69 9.38
C GLU A 517 -17.12 -2.06 8.71
N LEU A 518 -15.97 -2.50 8.19
CA LEU A 518 -15.80 -3.83 7.60
C LEU A 518 -15.94 -4.97 8.61
N ASP A 519 -15.76 -4.70 9.91
CA ASP A 519 -15.99 -5.71 10.96
C ASP A 519 -17.44 -5.67 11.52
N SER A 520 -18.23 -4.63 11.18
CA SER A 520 -19.58 -4.43 11.72
C SER A 520 -20.70 -5.14 10.93
N ASP A 521 -21.71 -5.72 11.58
CA ASP A 521 -22.82 -6.33 10.83
C ASP A 521 -23.73 -5.26 10.17
N ALA A 522 -23.49 -5.01 8.88
CA ALA A 522 -24.23 -4.04 8.08
C ALA A 522 -25.69 -4.47 7.81
N HIS A 523 -26.06 -5.75 7.97
CA HIS A 523 -27.40 -6.25 7.63
C HIS A 523 -28.51 -5.71 8.53
N GLN A 524 -28.16 -5.12 9.67
CA GLN A 524 -29.11 -4.57 10.64
C GLN A 524 -29.14 -3.03 10.65
N GLN A 525 -28.32 -2.38 9.82
CA GLN A 525 -28.13 -0.93 9.86
C GLN A 525 -29.05 -0.21 8.87
N SER A 526 -29.72 0.85 9.34
CA SER A 526 -30.62 1.66 8.52
C SER A 526 -29.87 2.73 7.74
N VAL A 527 -30.50 3.31 6.71
CA VAL A 527 -29.95 4.46 5.99
C VAL A 527 -29.75 5.66 6.93
N GLU A 528 -30.64 5.87 7.91
CA GLU A 528 -30.49 6.92 8.92
C GLU A 528 -29.26 6.70 9.82
N PHE A 529 -28.95 5.44 10.16
CA PHE A 529 -27.74 5.11 10.90
C PHE A 529 -26.48 5.54 10.14
N HIS A 530 -26.40 5.20 8.85
CA HIS A 530 -25.26 5.61 8.01
C HIS A 530 -25.18 7.11 7.81
N TYR A 531 -26.31 7.81 7.64
CA TYR A 531 -26.33 9.27 7.61
C TYR A 531 -25.71 9.88 8.88
N LYS A 532 -26.15 9.45 10.07
CA LYS A 532 -25.60 9.94 11.35
C LYS A 532 -24.10 9.68 11.44
N LYS A 533 -23.68 8.45 11.12
CA LYS A 533 -22.26 8.08 11.11
C LYS A 533 -21.42 8.94 10.15
N MET A 534 -21.92 9.20 8.93
CA MET A 534 -21.22 10.07 7.98
C MET A 534 -21.07 11.50 8.52
N CYS A 535 -22.11 12.04 9.16
CA CYS A 535 -22.03 13.35 9.83
C CYS A 535 -21.01 13.34 10.97
N ASP A 536 -21.04 12.34 11.84
CA ASP A 536 -20.12 12.22 12.98
C ASP A 536 -18.65 12.14 12.50
N GLN A 537 -18.39 11.37 11.44
CA GLN A 537 -17.07 11.28 10.80
C GLN A 537 -16.59 12.63 10.27
N LEU A 538 -17.45 13.36 9.54
CA LEU A 538 -17.10 14.68 8.99
C LEU A 538 -16.89 15.72 10.10
N VAL A 539 -17.72 15.71 11.15
CA VAL A 539 -17.59 16.61 12.30
C VAL A 539 -16.31 16.31 13.07
N THR A 540 -15.99 15.04 13.32
CA THR A 540 -14.76 14.65 14.02
C THR A 540 -13.52 15.13 13.27
N MET A 541 -13.47 14.94 11.95
CA MET A 541 -12.38 15.45 11.11
C MET A 541 -12.34 16.99 11.09
N ARG A 542 -13.50 17.67 11.08
CA ARG A 542 -13.57 19.13 11.13
C ARG A 542 -12.99 19.64 12.45
N THR A 543 -13.42 19.08 13.58
CA THR A 543 -12.94 19.44 14.92
C THR A 543 -11.43 19.26 15.05
N LEU A 544 -10.87 18.23 14.43
CA LEU A 544 -9.43 18.01 14.39
C LEU A 544 -8.68 19.17 13.72
N PHE A 545 -9.19 19.70 12.60
CA PHE A 545 -8.59 20.88 11.94
C PHE A 545 -8.91 22.21 12.65
N GLU A 546 -10.04 22.29 13.36
CA GLU A 546 -10.44 23.49 14.12
C GLU A 546 -9.70 23.64 15.46
N ALA A 547 -9.03 22.59 15.95
CA ALA A 547 -8.26 22.65 17.18
C ALA A 547 -7.06 23.60 17.07
N ASP A 548 -6.78 24.32 18.15
CA ASP A 548 -5.70 25.33 18.19
C ASP A 548 -4.32 24.71 17.93
N SER A 549 -4.08 23.51 18.46
CA SER A 549 -2.89 22.71 18.16
C SER A 549 -3.16 21.20 18.22
N PHE A 550 -2.30 20.41 17.62
CA PHE A 550 -2.35 18.97 17.59
C PHE A 550 -2.18 18.37 18.98
N GLU A 551 -1.32 18.96 19.81
CA GLU A 551 -1.09 18.53 21.20
C GLU A 551 -2.30 18.80 22.11
N SER A 552 -3.20 19.68 21.71
CA SER A 552 -4.44 19.95 22.46
C SER A 552 -5.53 18.90 22.22
N LEU A 553 -5.36 18.02 21.23
CA LEU A 553 -6.33 17.00 20.87
C LEU A 553 -6.24 15.79 21.81
N ASP A 554 -7.34 15.52 22.53
CA ASP A 554 -7.52 14.30 23.32
C ASP A 554 -8.18 13.22 22.46
N HIS A 555 -7.42 12.66 21.51
CA HIS A 555 -7.90 11.57 20.64
C HIS A 555 -6.85 10.45 20.53
N PRO A 556 -7.23 9.15 20.62
CA PRO A 556 -6.29 8.03 20.53
C PRO A 556 -5.42 8.01 19.26
N ILE A 557 -5.92 8.60 18.18
CA ILE A 557 -5.18 8.73 16.91
C ILE A 557 -3.93 9.61 17.03
N CYS A 558 -3.92 10.56 17.97
CA CYS A 558 -2.78 11.42 18.21
C CYS A 558 -1.62 10.64 18.82
N GLU A 559 -1.90 9.65 19.68
CA GLU A 559 -0.88 8.73 20.21
C GLU A 559 -0.20 7.92 19.10
N LEU A 560 -0.96 7.49 18.09
CA LEU A 560 -0.43 6.77 16.93
C LEU A 560 0.51 7.65 16.09
N VAL A 561 0.13 8.90 15.83
CA VAL A 561 0.98 9.87 15.11
C VAL A 561 2.28 10.11 15.89
N ASN A 562 2.18 10.34 17.20
CA ASN A 562 3.34 10.54 18.07
C ASN A 562 4.26 9.31 18.11
N GLU A 563 3.69 8.09 18.11
CA GLU A 563 4.46 6.84 18.02
C GLU A 563 5.30 6.77 16.73
N LEU A 564 4.70 7.12 15.59
CA LEU A 564 5.37 7.11 14.29
C LEU A 564 6.48 8.16 14.22
N GLU A 565 6.20 9.38 14.65
CA GLU A 565 7.19 10.46 14.65
C GLU A 565 8.38 10.11 15.56
N ALA A 566 8.12 9.59 16.76
CA ALA A 566 9.16 9.12 17.66
C ALA A 566 9.99 7.99 17.03
N TYR A 567 9.35 7.04 16.36
CA TYR A 567 10.01 5.91 15.70
C TYR A 567 10.99 6.36 14.61
N PHE A 568 10.55 7.18 13.64
CA PHE A 568 11.41 7.59 12.53
C PHE A 568 12.59 8.45 13.01
N ASN A 569 12.34 9.36 13.96
CA ASN A 569 13.40 10.17 14.57
C ASN A 569 14.42 9.31 15.34
N MET A 570 13.96 8.40 16.21
CA MET A 570 14.85 7.49 16.95
C MET A 570 15.67 6.60 16.01
N ARG A 571 15.06 6.12 14.91
CA ARG A 571 15.73 5.24 13.95
C ARG A 571 16.89 5.94 13.25
N PHE A 572 16.70 7.18 12.84
CA PHE A 572 17.72 8.00 12.19
C PHE A 572 18.89 8.26 13.14
N HIS A 573 18.61 8.72 14.37
CA HIS A 573 19.63 8.99 15.38
C HIS A 573 20.37 7.75 15.86
N ALA A 574 19.76 6.56 15.84
CA ALA A 574 20.45 5.32 16.19
C ALA A 574 21.45 4.83 15.11
N ARG A 575 21.48 5.42 13.91
CA ARG A 575 22.45 5.08 12.84
C ARG A 575 23.68 5.98 12.84
N ASN A 576 23.51 7.24 13.21
CA ASN A 576 24.58 8.25 13.32
C ASN A 576 25.27 8.13 14.67
#